data_AF-A0A0D2GBC6-F1
#
_entry.id   AF-A0A0D2GBC6-F1
#
_cell.length_a   1.000
_cell.length_b   1.000
_cell.length_c   1.000
_cell.angle_alpha   90.00
_cell.angle_beta   90.00
_cell.angle_gamma   90.00
#
_symmetry.space_group_name_H-M   'P 1'
#
loop_
_entity.id
_entity.type
_entity.pdbx_description
1 polymer ?
#
loop_
_entity_poly.entity_id
_entity_poly.type
_entity_poly.pdbx_seq_one_letter_code
_entity_poly.pdbx_strand_id
1 'polypeptide(L)'
;MAGAITTIGNQIAAGTYPFSNDISGLCPKYINIFRATLIISVFCVVSNPWQIIKNAAGLLAFLSGYSMFMGAICGTMCSHYYLIVNKKLNIHEMYNGHGIYRYSKVGINWRAYASFFTAVAPLLPGFCKSIDANLDVGGAWKIYTFSCIYGFTVSGLVYYLICTYVSGVGVAKIDEAVYPPSKSQATDVEVGVAPSEEDSIEEKAGVAVSIGAKEFGPQ
;
A
#
# COMPACT_ATOMS: atom_id res chain seq x y z
N MET A 1 -8.48 -33.04 -4.73
CA MET A 1 -7.74 -32.47 -3.58
C MET A 1 -6.81 -31.34 -3.98
N ALA A 2 -6.01 -31.47 -5.05
CA ALA A 2 -5.08 -30.42 -5.50
C ALA A 2 -5.72 -29.02 -5.69
N GLY A 3 -6.89 -28.94 -6.34
CA GLY A 3 -7.55 -27.64 -6.60
C GLY A 3 -7.90 -26.84 -5.34
N ALA A 4 -8.35 -27.50 -4.27
CA ALA A 4 -8.69 -26.84 -3.01
C ALA A 4 -7.44 -26.24 -2.33
N ILE A 5 -6.33 -26.97 -2.36
CA ILE A 5 -5.04 -26.51 -1.82
C ILE A 5 -4.55 -25.27 -2.60
N THR A 6 -4.65 -25.30 -3.94
CA THR A 6 -4.29 -24.16 -4.79
C THR A 6 -5.16 -22.93 -4.52
N THR A 7 -6.48 -23.10 -4.37
CA THR A 7 -7.38 -21.98 -4.07
C THR A 7 -7.07 -21.34 -2.72
N ILE A 8 -6.85 -22.15 -1.68
CA ILE A 8 -6.47 -21.65 -0.35
C ILE A 8 -5.13 -20.91 -0.41
N GLY A 9 -4.13 -21.49 -1.10
CA GLY A 9 -2.83 -20.86 -1.29
C GLY A 9 -2.92 -19.50 -1.98
N ASN A 10 -3.73 -19.39 -3.05
CA ASN A 10 -3.93 -18.14 -3.77
C ASN A 10 -4.62 -17.05 -2.92
N GLN A 11 -5.64 -17.41 -2.11
CA GLN A 11 -6.34 -16.45 -1.27
C GLN A 11 -5.45 -15.91 -0.13
N ILE A 12 -4.61 -16.77 0.44
CA ILE A 12 -3.61 -16.35 1.43
C ILE A 12 -2.59 -15.43 0.76
N ALA A 13 -2.04 -15.83 -0.39
CA ALA A 13 -1.10 -15.04 -1.21
C ALA A 13 -1.64 -13.64 -1.54
N ALA A 14 -2.85 -13.56 -2.07
CA ALA A 14 -3.43 -12.32 -2.59
C ALA A 14 -4.05 -11.43 -1.50
N GLY A 15 -4.65 -12.01 -0.45
CA GLY A 15 -5.34 -11.24 0.59
C GLY A 15 -4.48 -10.95 1.80
N THR A 16 -3.83 -11.98 2.35
CA THR A 16 -3.19 -11.89 3.68
C THR A 16 -1.83 -11.20 3.61
N TYR A 17 -1.02 -11.48 2.58
CA TYR A 17 0.32 -10.87 2.48
C TYR A 17 0.28 -9.36 2.24
N PRO A 18 -0.48 -8.82 1.26
CA PRO A 18 -0.53 -7.37 1.05
C PRO A 18 -1.05 -6.63 2.29
N PHE A 19 -2.11 -7.16 2.92
CA PHE A 19 -2.61 -6.61 4.17
C PHE A 19 -1.53 -6.59 5.26
N SER A 20 -0.85 -7.73 5.45
CA SER A 20 0.19 -7.84 6.49
C SER A 20 1.36 -6.90 6.23
N ASN A 21 1.71 -6.69 4.96
CA ASN A 21 2.72 -5.73 4.53
C ASN A 21 2.31 -4.28 4.85
N ASP A 22 1.08 -3.88 4.49
CA ASP A 22 0.59 -2.52 4.70
C ASP A 22 0.51 -2.17 6.21
N ILE A 23 -0.01 -3.08 7.03
CA ILE A 23 -0.11 -2.87 8.49
C ILE A 23 1.28 -2.84 9.15
N SER A 24 2.21 -3.69 8.70
CA SER A 24 3.59 -3.68 9.22
C SER A 24 4.30 -2.37 8.86
N GLY A 25 3.99 -1.77 7.71
CA GLY A 25 4.52 -0.46 7.30
C GLY A 25 3.97 0.72 8.11
N LEU A 26 2.71 0.64 8.57
CA LEU A 26 2.08 1.71 9.36
C LEU A 26 2.63 1.80 10.79
N CYS A 27 2.90 0.65 11.43
CA CYS A 27 3.36 0.57 12.81
C CYS A 27 4.53 -0.41 12.97
N PRO A 28 5.69 -0.17 12.32
CA PRO A 28 6.79 -1.13 12.24
C PRO A 28 7.38 -1.48 13.61
N LYS A 29 7.28 -0.58 14.58
CA LYS A 29 7.74 -0.80 15.95
C LYS A 29 6.87 -1.78 16.74
N TYR A 30 5.58 -1.88 16.42
CA TYR A 30 4.60 -2.62 17.22
C TYR A 30 4.06 -3.87 16.53
N ILE A 31 3.99 -3.87 15.21
CA ILE A 31 3.33 -4.92 14.44
C ILE A 31 4.32 -5.53 13.45
N ASN A 32 4.68 -6.79 13.72
CA ASN A 32 5.40 -7.63 12.75
C ASN A 32 4.40 -8.26 11.78
N ILE A 33 4.88 -8.73 10.62
CA ILE A 33 4.07 -9.43 9.61
C ILE A 33 3.25 -10.55 10.24
N PHE A 34 3.85 -11.34 11.14
CA PHE A 34 3.14 -12.41 11.85
C PHE A 34 1.98 -11.88 12.72
N ARG A 35 2.19 -10.79 13.46
CA ARG A 35 1.13 -10.16 14.28
C ARG A 35 0.02 -9.59 13.39
N ALA A 36 0.36 -8.99 12.26
CA ALA A 36 -0.61 -8.49 11.29
C ALA A 36 -1.46 -9.63 10.70
N THR A 37 -0.82 -10.77 10.36
CA THR A 37 -1.50 -11.99 9.89
C THR A 37 -2.48 -12.56 10.94
N LEU A 38 -2.12 -12.52 12.24
CA LEU A 38 -3.05 -12.90 13.31
C LEU A 38 -4.25 -11.96 13.40
N ILE A 39 -4.02 -10.64 13.30
CA ILE A 39 -5.10 -9.63 13.36
C ILE A 39 -6.11 -9.84 12.24
N ILE A 40 -5.66 -10.02 10.99
CA ILE A 40 -6.56 -10.25 9.86
C ILE A 40 -7.30 -11.58 9.96
N SER A 41 -6.66 -12.62 10.52
CA SER A 41 -7.30 -13.93 10.73
C SER A 41 -8.49 -13.83 11.69
N VAL A 42 -8.32 -13.10 12.80
CA VAL A 42 -9.41 -12.84 13.75
C VAL A 42 -10.50 -11.98 13.11
N PHE A 43 -10.12 -10.92 12.39
CA PHE A 43 -11.08 -10.03 11.74
C PHE A 43 -11.93 -10.74 10.68
N CYS A 44 -11.33 -11.69 9.94
CA CYS A 44 -12.03 -12.51 8.95
C CYS A 44 -13.14 -13.36 9.59
N VAL A 45 -12.86 -14.00 10.73
CA VAL A 45 -13.86 -14.80 11.46
C VAL A 45 -14.96 -13.90 12.03
N VAL A 46 -14.60 -12.77 12.62
CA VAL A 46 -15.55 -11.81 13.23
C VAL A 46 -16.45 -11.13 12.19
N SER A 47 -15.97 -10.92 10.97
CA SER A 47 -16.76 -10.29 9.89
C SER A 47 -17.91 -11.16 9.40
N ASN A 48 -17.97 -12.45 9.78
CA ASN A 48 -19.01 -13.40 9.38
C ASN A 48 -19.31 -13.32 7.87
N PRO A 49 -18.31 -13.48 6.97
CA PRO A 49 -18.48 -13.22 5.53
C PRO A 49 -19.57 -14.08 4.89
N TRP A 50 -19.89 -15.22 5.50
CA TRP A 50 -20.98 -16.09 5.07
C TRP A 50 -22.35 -15.40 5.07
N GLN A 51 -22.56 -14.36 5.86
CA GLN A 51 -23.82 -13.61 5.87
C GLN A 51 -24.01 -12.78 4.59
N ILE A 52 -22.94 -12.22 4.02
CA ILE A 52 -23.01 -11.39 2.81
C ILE A 52 -23.17 -12.26 1.58
N ILE A 53 -22.45 -13.39 1.49
CA ILE A 53 -22.52 -14.29 0.33
C ILE A 53 -23.85 -15.06 0.21
N LYS A 54 -24.65 -15.13 1.30
CA LYS A 54 -26.00 -15.74 1.26
C LYS A 54 -26.95 -15.01 0.31
N ASN A 55 -26.71 -13.73 0.04
CA ASN A 55 -27.51 -12.93 -0.88
C ASN A 55 -26.63 -12.38 -2.02
N ALA A 56 -26.93 -12.76 -3.27
CA ALA A 56 -26.19 -12.28 -4.43
C ALA A 56 -26.21 -10.75 -4.56
N ALA A 57 -27.34 -10.11 -4.23
CA ALA A 57 -27.44 -8.65 -4.27
C ALA A 57 -26.51 -7.99 -3.25
N GLY A 58 -26.43 -8.53 -2.03
CA GLY A 58 -25.54 -8.04 -0.97
C GLY A 58 -24.06 -8.19 -1.33
N LEU A 59 -23.69 -9.33 -1.91
CA LEU A 59 -22.32 -9.56 -2.41
C LEU A 59 -21.95 -8.58 -3.54
N LEU A 60 -22.84 -8.37 -4.50
CA LEU A 60 -22.62 -7.43 -5.61
C LEU A 60 -22.51 -5.98 -5.11
N ALA A 61 -23.33 -5.58 -4.14
CA ALA A 61 -23.26 -4.27 -3.50
C ALA A 61 -21.90 -4.07 -2.80
N PHE A 62 -21.45 -5.07 -2.03
CA PHE A 62 -20.15 -5.05 -1.36
C PHE A 62 -18.97 -4.95 -2.35
N LEU A 63 -18.95 -5.78 -3.39
CA LEU A 63 -17.90 -5.75 -4.44
C LEU A 63 -17.85 -4.40 -5.17
N SER A 64 -19.03 -3.84 -5.45
CA SER A 64 -19.14 -2.56 -6.14
C SER A 64 -18.64 -1.42 -5.25
N GLY A 65 -18.94 -1.45 -3.95
CA GLY A 65 -18.40 -0.50 -2.97
C GLY A 65 -16.88 -0.60 -2.85
N TYR A 66 -16.35 -1.81 -2.75
CA TYR A 66 -14.91 -2.05 -2.74
C TYR A 66 -14.22 -1.46 -3.98
N SER A 67 -14.78 -1.72 -5.17
CA SER A 67 -14.25 -1.21 -6.44
C SER A 67 -14.23 0.32 -6.52
N MET A 68 -15.27 0.96 -5.98
CA MET A 68 -15.36 2.42 -5.87
C MET A 68 -14.23 3.00 -5.02
N PHE A 69 -13.97 2.45 -3.83
CA PHE A 69 -12.92 2.95 -2.94
C PHE A 69 -11.53 2.69 -3.53
N MET A 70 -11.29 1.48 -4.05
CA MET A 70 -10.02 1.12 -4.65
C MET A 70 -9.71 1.96 -5.89
N GLY A 71 -10.70 2.26 -6.73
CA GLY A 71 -10.55 3.15 -7.88
C GLY A 71 -10.06 4.54 -7.46
N ALA A 72 -10.67 5.13 -6.43
CA ALA A 72 -10.28 6.45 -5.93
C ALA A 72 -8.86 6.47 -5.33
N ILE A 73 -8.47 5.44 -4.58
CA ILE A 73 -7.11 5.31 -4.03
C ILE A 73 -6.09 5.15 -5.17
N CYS A 74 -6.35 4.23 -6.09
CA CYS A 74 -5.48 3.96 -7.25
C CYS A 74 -5.27 5.22 -8.10
N GLY A 75 -6.33 5.97 -8.40
CA GLY A 75 -6.24 7.22 -9.15
C GLY A 75 -5.36 8.28 -8.47
N THR A 76 -5.48 8.42 -7.16
CA THR A 76 -4.65 9.35 -6.37
C THR A 76 -3.19 8.92 -6.37
N MET A 77 -2.90 7.62 -6.20
CA MET A 77 -1.53 7.08 -6.23
C MET A 77 -0.89 7.21 -7.61
N CYS A 78 -1.60 6.86 -8.68
CA CYS A 78 -1.12 6.99 -10.05
C CYS A 78 -0.84 8.46 -10.41
N SER A 79 -1.74 9.38 -10.06
CA SER A 79 -1.55 10.82 -10.27
C SER A 79 -0.30 11.32 -9.53
N HIS A 80 -0.10 10.90 -8.28
CA HIS A 80 1.10 11.27 -7.55
C HIS A 80 2.39 10.78 -8.21
N TYR A 81 2.45 9.49 -8.56
CA TYR A 81 3.66 8.88 -9.10
C TYR A 81 4.00 9.38 -10.51
N TYR A 82 3.02 9.44 -11.41
CA TYR A 82 3.25 9.75 -12.81
C TYR A 82 3.22 11.25 -13.12
N LEU A 83 2.30 12.02 -12.52
CA LEU A 83 2.10 13.43 -12.89
C LEU A 83 2.84 14.39 -11.97
N ILE A 84 2.85 14.12 -10.66
CA ILE A 84 3.43 15.05 -9.67
C ILE A 84 4.93 14.85 -9.53
N VAL A 85 5.37 13.65 -9.17
CA VAL A 85 6.80 13.38 -8.94
C VAL A 85 7.52 12.89 -10.20
N ASN A 86 6.83 12.72 -11.34
CA ASN A 86 7.41 12.26 -12.60
C ASN A 86 8.30 11.01 -12.45
N LYS A 87 7.86 10.02 -11.66
CA LYS A 87 8.57 8.78 -11.34
C LYS A 87 9.88 8.97 -10.54
N LYS A 88 10.14 10.16 -10.02
CA LYS A 88 11.33 10.48 -9.20
C LYS A 88 10.98 10.41 -7.71
N LEU A 89 10.99 9.20 -7.17
CA LEU A 89 10.83 8.95 -5.74
C LEU A 89 12.19 8.64 -5.11
N ASN A 90 12.43 9.12 -3.90
CA ASN A 90 13.56 8.69 -3.09
C ASN A 90 13.08 7.80 -1.98
N ILE A 91 13.45 6.52 -2.10
CA ILE A 91 13.01 5.48 -1.18
C ILE A 91 13.60 5.69 0.21
N HIS A 92 14.84 6.17 0.31
CA HIS A 92 15.48 6.44 1.60
C HIS A 92 14.68 7.47 2.42
N GLU A 93 14.23 8.53 1.74
CA GLU A 93 13.42 9.58 2.37
C GLU A 93 11.99 9.13 2.71
N MET A 94 11.45 8.10 2.06
CA MET A 94 10.15 7.52 2.41
C MET A 94 10.18 6.76 3.74
N TYR A 95 11.32 6.16 4.10
CA TYR A 95 11.53 5.51 5.40
C TYR A 95 11.93 6.48 6.51
N ASN A 96 12.29 7.72 6.17
CA ASN A 96 12.63 8.75 7.13
C ASN A 96 11.35 9.47 7.63
N GLY A 97 10.98 9.27 8.90
CA GLY A 97 9.80 9.91 9.51
C GLY A 97 9.86 11.45 9.54
N HIS A 98 11.06 12.03 9.39
CA HIS A 98 11.28 13.47 9.29
C HIS A 98 11.67 13.93 7.88
N GLY A 99 11.54 13.04 6.89
CA GLY A 99 11.99 13.27 5.53
C GLY A 99 11.09 14.21 4.73
N ILE A 100 11.47 14.40 3.48
CA ILE A 100 10.80 15.31 2.53
C ILE A 100 9.31 14.98 2.33
N TYR A 101 8.85 13.76 2.62
CA TYR A 101 7.46 13.32 2.45
C TYR A 101 6.57 13.55 3.67
N ARG A 102 7.00 14.30 4.69
CA ARG A 102 6.20 14.54 5.89
C ARG A 102 4.93 15.39 5.64
N TYR A 103 4.87 16.17 4.55
CA TYR A 103 3.78 17.09 4.13
C TYR A 103 3.32 18.16 5.14
N SER A 104 2.95 17.77 6.36
CA SER A 104 2.49 18.61 7.46
C SER A 104 3.16 18.17 8.77
N LYS A 105 3.10 18.97 9.85
CA LYS A 105 3.68 18.62 11.17
C LYS A 105 3.22 17.23 11.67
N VAL A 106 2.02 16.82 11.26
CA VAL A 106 1.36 15.55 11.64
C VAL A 106 1.77 14.37 10.73
N GLY A 107 2.45 14.60 9.60
CA GLY A 107 2.77 13.51 8.65
C GLY A 107 1.67 13.22 7.62
N ILE A 108 0.58 14.01 7.61
CA ILE A 108 -0.62 13.72 6.82
C ILE A 108 -0.68 14.59 5.56
N ASN A 109 -0.85 13.96 4.40
CA ASN A 109 -1.14 14.62 3.14
C ASN A 109 -2.66 14.87 2.98
N TRP A 110 -3.14 15.98 3.52
CA TRP A 110 -4.57 16.34 3.46
C TRP A 110 -5.13 16.39 2.02
N ARG A 111 -4.28 16.63 1.01
CA ARG A 111 -4.67 16.71 -0.40
C ARG A 111 -5.12 15.36 -0.95
N ALA A 112 -4.44 14.28 -0.54
CA ALA A 112 -4.79 12.92 -0.94
C ALA A 112 -6.14 12.50 -0.34
N TYR A 113 -6.40 12.89 0.90
CA TYR A 113 -7.70 12.67 1.53
C TYR A 113 -8.79 13.52 0.85
N ALA A 114 -8.51 14.79 0.56
CA ALA A 114 -9.46 15.66 -0.13
C ALA A 114 -9.83 15.12 -1.52
N SER A 115 -8.85 14.64 -2.31
CA SER A 115 -9.11 14.04 -3.63
C SER A 115 -9.90 12.74 -3.52
N PHE A 116 -9.58 11.89 -2.54
CA PHE A 116 -10.32 10.67 -2.26
C PHE A 116 -11.78 10.94 -1.91
N PHE A 117 -12.04 11.83 -0.94
CA PHE A 117 -13.40 12.15 -0.52
C PHE A 117 -14.21 12.87 -1.60
N THR A 118 -13.58 13.72 -2.42
CA THR A 118 -14.25 14.40 -3.54
C THR A 118 -14.72 13.39 -4.61
N ALA A 119 -13.97 12.31 -4.84
CA ALA A 119 -14.37 11.25 -5.76
C ALA A 119 -15.40 10.28 -5.15
N VAL A 120 -15.27 9.99 -3.85
CA VAL A 120 -16.13 9.06 -3.12
C VAL A 120 -17.51 9.66 -2.81
N ALA A 121 -17.58 10.92 -2.42
CA ALA A 121 -18.82 11.55 -1.94
C ALA A 121 -19.98 11.49 -2.98
N PRO A 122 -19.76 11.75 -4.28
CA PRO A 122 -20.82 11.62 -5.29
C PRO A 122 -21.25 10.18 -5.56
N LEU A 123 -20.41 9.20 -5.24
CA LEU A 123 -20.70 7.78 -5.45
C LEU A 123 -21.44 7.15 -4.25
N LEU A 124 -21.35 7.76 -3.05
CA LEU A 124 -22.00 7.25 -1.84
C LEU A 124 -23.52 7.07 -1.98
N PRO A 125 -24.30 8.00 -2.57
CA PRO A 125 -25.73 7.78 -2.77
C PRO A 125 -26.03 6.53 -3.63
N GLY A 126 -25.25 6.32 -4.69
CA GLY A 126 -25.37 5.13 -5.54
C GLY A 126 -25.04 3.84 -4.78
N PHE A 127 -24.03 3.88 -3.91
CA PHE A 127 -23.68 2.78 -3.03
C PHE A 127 -24.74 2.49 -1.96
N CYS A 128 -25.32 3.53 -1.33
CA CYS A 128 -26.40 3.33 -0.36
C CYS A 128 -27.61 2.65 -0.99
N LYS A 129 -27.95 2.99 -2.24
CA LYS A 129 -29.01 2.31 -3.00
C LYS A 129 -28.70 0.84 -3.32
N SER A 130 -27.41 0.51 -3.53
CA SER A 130 -27.03 -0.87 -3.81
C SER A 130 -27.18 -1.77 -2.57
N ILE A 131 -27.10 -1.19 -1.37
CA ILE A 131 -27.36 -1.88 -0.10
C ILE A 131 -28.86 -1.92 0.22
N ASP A 132 -29.55 -0.78 0.12
CA ASP A 132 -30.99 -0.65 0.38
C ASP A 132 -31.74 -0.18 -0.88
N ALA A 133 -32.47 -1.12 -1.50
CA ALA A 133 -33.23 -0.86 -2.71
C ALA A 133 -34.39 0.12 -2.52
N ASN A 134 -34.82 0.38 -1.28
CA ASN A 134 -35.92 1.29 -0.98
C ASN A 134 -35.51 2.76 -0.97
N LEU A 135 -34.21 3.06 -1.06
CA LEU A 135 -33.70 4.42 -1.04
C LEU A 135 -33.80 5.06 -2.43
N ASP A 136 -34.64 6.09 -2.57
CA ASP A 136 -34.70 6.88 -3.80
C ASP A 136 -33.56 7.91 -3.86
N VAL A 137 -32.44 7.51 -4.45
CA VAL A 137 -31.31 8.40 -4.77
C VAL A 137 -31.34 8.92 -6.21
N GLY A 138 -32.51 8.84 -6.88
CA GLY A 138 -32.68 9.32 -8.24
C GLY A 138 -31.66 8.75 -9.24
N GLY A 139 -31.11 9.62 -10.09
CA GLY A 139 -30.19 9.29 -11.18
C GLY A 139 -28.78 8.86 -10.77
N ALA A 140 -28.41 8.92 -9.48
CA ALA A 140 -27.07 8.58 -8.98
C ALA A 140 -26.65 7.14 -9.30
N TRP A 141 -27.62 6.24 -9.51
CA TRP A 141 -27.37 4.86 -9.95
C TRP A 141 -26.56 4.78 -11.26
N LYS A 142 -26.74 5.73 -12.19
CA LYS A 142 -26.04 5.72 -13.49
C LYS A 142 -24.54 5.96 -13.35
N ILE A 143 -24.14 6.81 -12.40
CA ILE A 143 -22.71 7.13 -12.14
C ILE A 143 -22.03 5.92 -11.51
N TYR A 144 -22.77 5.17 -10.69
CA TYR A 144 -22.25 4.00 -9.99
C TYR A 144 -21.85 2.85 -10.92
N THR A 145 -22.50 2.72 -12.09
CA THR A 145 -22.17 1.70 -13.11
C THR A 145 -20.72 1.78 -13.58
N PHE A 146 -20.12 2.98 -13.61
CA PHE A 146 -18.73 3.19 -13.99
C PHE A 146 -17.89 3.74 -12.83
N SER A 147 -18.28 3.43 -11.59
CA SER A 147 -17.67 3.93 -10.35
C SER A 147 -16.15 3.78 -10.30
N CYS A 148 -15.58 2.69 -10.83
CA CYS A 148 -14.13 2.49 -10.87
C CYS A 148 -13.43 3.53 -11.77
N ILE A 149 -13.92 3.74 -13.00
CA ILE A 149 -13.34 4.70 -13.95
C ILE A 149 -13.56 6.13 -13.44
N TYR A 150 -14.76 6.43 -12.93
CA TYR A 150 -15.06 7.72 -12.32
C TYR A 150 -14.14 7.99 -11.12
N GLY A 151 -14.07 7.03 -10.19
CA GLY A 151 -13.23 7.13 -8.99
C GLY A 151 -11.77 7.37 -9.34
N PHE A 152 -11.22 6.59 -10.28
CA PHE A 152 -9.83 6.72 -10.73
C PHE A 152 -9.54 8.06 -11.40
N THR A 153 -10.39 8.49 -12.34
CA THR A 153 -10.17 9.72 -13.11
C THR A 153 -10.40 10.97 -12.28
N VAL A 154 -11.50 11.02 -11.51
CA VAL A 154 -11.83 12.18 -10.67
C VAL A 154 -10.85 12.32 -9.52
N SER A 155 -10.51 11.24 -8.80
CA SER A 155 -9.53 11.35 -7.71
C SER A 155 -8.15 11.74 -8.22
N GLY A 156 -7.71 11.17 -9.35
CA GLY A 156 -6.42 11.48 -9.96
C GLY A 156 -6.34 12.93 -10.45
N LEU A 157 -7.40 13.42 -11.13
CA LEU A 157 -7.47 14.78 -11.64
C LEU A 157 -7.60 15.81 -10.51
N VAL A 158 -8.47 15.56 -9.52
CA VAL A 158 -8.60 16.45 -8.35
C VAL A 158 -7.29 16.51 -7.58
N TYR A 159 -6.61 15.38 -7.36
CA TYR A 159 -5.30 15.37 -6.71
C TYR A 159 -4.26 16.19 -7.50
N TYR A 160 -4.22 16.02 -8.82
CA TYR A 160 -3.35 16.78 -9.71
C TYR A 160 -3.62 18.28 -9.63
N LEU A 161 -4.90 18.69 -9.69
CA LEU A 161 -5.30 20.10 -9.59
C LEU A 161 -4.95 20.68 -8.22
N ILE A 162 -5.21 19.97 -7.12
CA ILE A 162 -4.90 20.43 -5.77
C ILE A 162 -3.37 20.59 -5.59
N CYS A 163 -2.57 19.63 -6.09
CA CYS A 163 -1.12 19.69 -5.99
C CYS A 163 -0.48 20.73 -6.92
N THR A 164 -1.11 21.04 -8.05
CA THR A 164 -0.58 22.03 -9.00
C THR A 164 -0.99 23.45 -8.63
N TYR A 165 -2.28 23.67 -8.31
CA TYR A 165 -2.83 25.01 -8.12
C TYR A 165 -2.90 25.46 -6.65
N VAL A 166 -3.22 24.55 -5.72
CA VAL A 166 -3.49 24.96 -4.34
C VAL A 166 -2.22 24.97 -3.50
N SER A 167 -1.32 24.01 -3.70
CA SER A 167 0.00 24.11 -3.06
C SER A 167 1.07 23.36 -3.82
N GLY A 168 2.10 24.11 -4.22
CA GLY A 168 3.24 23.71 -5.06
C GLY A 168 4.18 22.68 -4.44
N VAL A 169 3.65 21.61 -3.87
CA VAL A 169 4.39 20.39 -3.53
C VAL A 169 4.58 19.52 -4.78
N GLY A 170 4.40 20.14 -5.96
CA GLY A 170 4.17 19.53 -7.26
C GLY A 170 5.43 19.19 -8.06
N VAL A 171 6.62 19.25 -7.46
CA VAL A 171 7.86 18.93 -8.17
C VAL A 171 8.56 17.79 -7.45
N ALA A 172 9.11 16.87 -8.23
CA ALA A 172 10.11 15.92 -7.75
C ALA A 172 11.13 16.69 -6.91
N LYS A 173 11.24 16.36 -5.63
CA LYS A 173 12.16 17.06 -4.73
C LYS A 173 13.63 16.70 -4.99
N ILE A 174 13.87 15.82 -5.97
CA ILE A 174 15.13 15.14 -6.25
C ILE A 174 15.25 14.95 -7.77
N ASP A 175 16.46 15.12 -8.29
CA ASP A 175 16.73 15.12 -9.72
C ASP A 175 16.61 13.73 -10.36
N GLU A 176 16.91 12.68 -9.60
CA GLU A 176 16.86 11.28 -10.01
C GLU A 176 16.13 10.41 -8.96
N ALA A 177 15.50 9.32 -9.40
CA ALA A 177 14.89 8.36 -8.50
C ALA A 177 15.97 7.59 -7.74
N VAL A 178 15.95 7.64 -6.41
CA VAL A 178 16.88 6.89 -5.56
C VAL A 178 16.24 5.56 -5.20
N TYR A 179 16.75 4.50 -5.81
CA TYR A 179 16.32 3.12 -5.58
C TYR A 179 17.05 2.49 -4.39
N PRO A 180 16.55 1.38 -3.81
CA PRO A 180 17.33 0.65 -2.82
C PRO A 180 18.58 0.10 -3.53
N PRO A 181 19.71 -0.07 -2.82
CA PRO A 181 20.87 -0.71 -3.42
C PRO A 181 20.46 -2.05 -4.01
N SER A 182 20.63 -2.23 -5.32
CA SER A 182 20.38 -3.53 -5.95
C SER A 182 21.32 -4.56 -5.30
N LYS A 183 20.90 -5.82 -5.17
CA LYS A 183 21.76 -6.86 -4.58
C LYS A 183 23.14 -6.98 -5.28
N SER A 184 23.30 -6.43 -6.48
CA SER A 184 24.56 -6.35 -7.22
C SER A 184 25.53 -5.24 -6.74
N GLN A 185 25.08 -4.27 -5.93
CA GLN A 185 25.93 -3.23 -5.32
C GLN A 185 26.22 -3.52 -3.84
N ALA A 186 25.50 -4.45 -3.23
CA ALA A 186 25.73 -4.86 -1.83
C ALA A 186 27.01 -5.70 -1.65
N THR A 187 27.68 -6.11 -2.72
CA THR A 187 28.96 -6.84 -2.65
C THR A 187 30.15 -5.96 -2.23
N ASP A 188 29.99 -4.63 -2.20
CA ASP A 188 31.04 -3.70 -1.78
C ASP A 188 30.83 -3.15 -0.36
N VAL A 189 29.83 -3.66 0.37
CA VAL A 189 29.62 -3.39 1.80
C VAL A 189 29.57 -4.73 2.52
N GLU A 190 30.66 -5.09 3.20
CA GLU A 190 30.73 -6.19 4.17
C GLU A 190 29.72 -5.94 5.31
N VAL A 191 28.44 -6.14 5.06
CA VAL A 191 27.46 -6.41 6.10
C VAL A 191 27.52 -7.91 6.29
N GLY A 192 28.21 -8.33 7.35
CA GLY A 192 28.29 -9.73 7.77
C GLY A 192 26.90 -10.35 7.74
N VAL A 193 26.65 -11.13 6.69
CA VAL A 193 25.43 -11.92 6.53
C VAL A 193 25.47 -12.94 7.65
N ALA A 194 24.61 -12.73 8.66
CA ALA A 194 24.29 -13.77 9.62
C ALA A 194 23.88 -15.02 8.82
N PRO A 195 24.50 -16.18 9.06
CA PRO A 195 24.17 -17.40 8.33
C PRO A 195 22.69 -17.71 8.54
N SER A 196 22.05 -18.13 7.46
CA SER A 196 20.73 -18.74 7.41
C SER A 196 20.42 -19.56 8.67
N GLU A 197 19.27 -19.27 9.29
CA GLU A 197 18.69 -20.01 10.43
C GLU A 197 18.28 -21.46 10.08
N GLU A 198 18.93 -22.12 9.12
CA GLU A 198 18.72 -23.55 8.83
C GLU A 198 19.62 -24.49 9.66
N ASP A 199 20.64 -23.99 10.37
CA ASP A 199 21.60 -24.87 11.09
C ASP A 199 21.80 -24.54 12.58
N SER A 200 20.78 -24.01 13.28
CA SER A 200 20.87 -23.74 14.74
C SER A 200 20.71 -24.96 15.66
N ILE A 201 20.94 -26.16 15.15
CA ILE A 201 21.22 -27.35 15.98
C ILE A 201 22.74 -27.49 16.07
N GLU A 202 23.30 -27.06 17.20
CA GLU A 202 24.62 -27.45 17.72
C GLU A 202 25.81 -27.01 16.82
N GLU A 203 26.65 -26.03 17.18
CA GLU A 203 27.65 -26.17 18.24
C GLU A 203 28.49 -24.88 18.27
N LYS A 204 28.59 -24.25 19.45
CA LYS A 204 29.49 -23.11 19.70
C LYS A 204 30.92 -23.61 19.82
N ALA A 205 31.82 -23.26 18.89
CA ALA A 205 33.25 -23.10 19.19
C ALA A 205 34.02 -22.36 18.07
N GLY A 206 34.07 -21.03 18.19
CA GLY A 206 35.24 -20.18 17.92
C GLY A 206 35.92 -20.20 16.54
N VAL A 207 35.82 -19.08 15.81
CA VAL A 207 36.94 -18.54 15.02
C VAL A 207 36.93 -17.01 15.09
N ALA A 208 38.11 -16.44 15.36
CA ALA A 208 38.39 -15.02 15.53
C ALA A 208 38.42 -14.25 14.20
N VAL A 209 37.98 -12.99 14.23
CA VAL A 209 38.02 -12.05 13.10
C VAL A 209 39.36 -11.30 13.10
N SER A 210 40.19 -11.49 12.07
CA SER A 210 41.39 -10.68 11.81
C SER A 210 41.08 -9.55 10.83
N ILE A 211 41.31 -8.31 11.24
CA ILE A 211 41.18 -7.11 10.38
C ILE A 211 42.46 -6.96 9.57
N GLY A 212 42.41 -7.26 8.27
CA GLY A 212 43.51 -7.02 7.34
C GLY A 212 43.51 -5.56 6.86
N ALA A 213 44.48 -4.78 7.34
CA ALA A 213 44.78 -3.45 6.80
C ALA A 213 45.32 -3.58 5.38
N LYS A 214 44.73 -2.87 4.42
CA LYS A 214 45.25 -2.75 3.05
C LYS A 214 46.19 -1.55 3.00
N GLU A 215 47.48 -1.83 2.87
CA GLU A 215 48.56 -0.84 2.72
C GLU A 215 48.35 0.07 1.50
N PHE A 216 48.50 1.37 1.73
CA PHE A 216 48.74 2.39 0.71
C PHE A 216 50.23 2.31 0.33
N GLY A 217 50.55 1.88 -0.89
CA GLY A 217 51.89 2.01 -1.43
C GLY A 217 52.13 3.42 -2.00
N PRO A 218 53.24 4.11 -1.69
CA PRO A 218 53.73 5.20 -2.51
C PRO A 218 54.63 4.65 -3.63
N GLN A 219 54.73 5.43 -4.73
CA GLN A 219 55.78 5.45 -5.77
C GLN A 219 56.83 4.32 -5.76
#